data_AF-A0A359AZX2-F1
#
_entry.id   AF-A0A359AZX2-F1
#
_cell.length_a   1.000
_cell.length_b   1.000
_cell.length_c   1.000
_cell.angle_alpha   90.00
_cell.angle_beta   90.00
_cell.angle_gamma   90.00
#
_symmetry.space_group_name_H-M   'P 1'
#
loop_
_entity.id
_entity.type
_entity.pdbx_description
1 polymer ?
#
loop_
_entity_poly.entity_id
_entity_poly.type
_entity_poly.pdbx_seq_one_letter_code
_entity_poly.pdbx_strand_id
1 'polypeptide(L)'
;APVIYPSVYDAGDFLTAFERNLDDLGKIFERQDDVETAYADIRAKIDTVRQKVAASNEKALIVLHNKGRFSAYGSGSRFGIIHDVLGVPEAAEGLGTHIHGNPISSEFIGKVNPDILFIVDRSAVVANDRLDKSEVENQLVRQTNAYKNGKIFYLNPEMWYLAGGGITSVNAMIDEVAQAF
;
A
#
# COMPACT_ATOMS: atom_id res chain seq x y z
N ALA A 1 -26.80 18.47 -7.45
CA ALA A 1 -26.04 19.26 -6.46
C ALA A 1 -24.62 19.46 -6.99
N PRO A 2 -23.83 20.41 -6.47
CA PRO A 2 -22.39 20.51 -6.77
C PRO A 2 -21.67 19.17 -6.53
N VAL A 3 -20.64 18.87 -7.33
CA VAL A 3 -19.87 17.62 -7.26
C VAL A 3 -18.39 17.98 -7.04
N ILE A 4 -17.78 17.36 -6.03
CA ILE A 4 -16.33 17.39 -5.78
C ILE A 4 -15.72 16.02 -6.07
N TYR A 5 -14.47 15.99 -6.53
CA TYR A 5 -13.77 14.75 -6.88
C TYR A 5 -12.41 14.64 -6.15
N PRO A 6 -12.41 14.23 -4.87
CA PRO A 6 -11.20 14.14 -4.06
C PRO A 6 -10.45 12.82 -4.29
N SER A 7 -9.91 12.62 -5.49
CA SER A 7 -9.09 11.43 -5.78
C SER A 7 -7.63 11.65 -5.37
N VAL A 8 -7.01 10.60 -4.85
CA VAL A 8 -5.55 10.48 -4.64
C VAL A 8 -4.89 9.56 -5.68
N TYR A 9 -5.69 8.82 -6.44
CA TYR A 9 -5.23 7.92 -7.48
C TYR A 9 -4.94 8.71 -8.77
N ASP A 10 -3.94 8.25 -9.55
CA ASP A 10 -3.43 8.88 -10.78
C ASP A 10 -2.90 10.32 -10.61
N ALA A 11 -2.65 10.75 -9.36
CA ALA A 11 -2.22 12.12 -9.07
C ALA A 11 -0.72 12.37 -9.23
N GLY A 12 0.08 11.34 -9.54
CA GLY A 12 1.54 11.39 -9.62
C GLY A 12 2.24 11.48 -8.26
N ASP A 13 1.71 12.29 -7.35
CA ASP A 13 2.15 12.41 -5.95
C ASP A 13 0.96 12.19 -5.01
N PHE A 14 1.02 11.10 -4.25
CA PHE A 14 -0.02 10.71 -3.31
C PHE A 14 -0.21 11.74 -2.18
N LEU A 15 0.88 12.21 -1.55
CA LEU A 15 0.79 13.11 -0.40
C LEU A 15 0.26 14.47 -0.83
N THR A 16 0.77 15.01 -1.94
CA THR A 16 0.27 16.30 -2.46
C THR A 16 -1.23 16.24 -2.76
N ALA A 17 -1.71 15.15 -3.36
CA ALA A 17 -3.14 14.98 -3.64
C ALA A 17 -3.97 14.80 -2.36
N PHE A 18 -3.46 14.02 -1.41
CA PHE A 18 -4.09 13.82 -0.10
C PHE A 18 -4.23 15.14 0.66
N GLU A 19 -3.15 15.92 0.75
CA GLU A 19 -3.14 17.23 1.41
C GLU A 19 -4.16 18.17 0.75
N ARG A 20 -4.08 18.36 -0.58
CA ARG A 20 -5.06 19.20 -1.30
C ARG A 20 -6.52 18.80 -1.02
N ASN A 21 -6.83 17.50 -1.04
CA ASN A 21 -8.18 17.03 -0.82
C ASN A 21 -8.66 17.32 0.62
N LEU A 22 -7.78 17.18 1.62
CA LEU A 22 -8.10 17.53 2.99
C LEU A 22 -8.23 19.04 3.21
N ASP A 23 -7.41 19.86 2.56
CA ASP A 23 -7.52 21.32 2.59
C ASP A 23 -8.88 21.80 2.07
N ASP A 24 -9.32 21.25 0.93
CA ASP A 24 -10.61 21.59 0.34
C ASP A 24 -11.76 21.20 1.27
N LEU A 25 -11.70 20.01 1.88
CA LEU A 25 -12.69 19.56 2.86
C LEU A 25 -12.65 20.41 4.15
N GLY A 26 -11.46 20.76 4.63
CA GLY A 26 -11.26 21.62 5.78
C GLY A 26 -11.90 23.00 5.58
N LYS A 27 -11.78 23.59 4.39
CA LYS A 27 -12.45 24.85 4.04
C LYS A 27 -13.97 24.70 3.96
N ILE A 28 -14.47 23.62 3.35
CA ILE A 28 -15.92 23.38 3.19
C ILE A 28 -16.62 23.23 4.55
N PHE A 29 -15.95 22.58 5.51
CA PHE A 29 -16.53 22.26 6.82
C PHE A 29 -16.01 23.16 7.96
N GLU A 30 -15.20 24.17 7.66
CA GLU A 30 -14.57 25.07 8.64
C GLU A 30 -13.76 24.31 9.71
N ARG A 31 -12.99 23.29 9.27
CA ARG A 31 -12.19 22.37 10.09
C ARG A 31 -10.69 22.42 9.79
N GLN A 32 -10.16 23.59 9.45
CA GLN A 32 -8.74 23.75 9.10
C GLN A 32 -7.79 23.31 10.22
N ASP A 33 -8.10 23.62 11.49
CA ASP A 33 -7.27 23.25 12.64
C ASP A 33 -7.21 21.71 12.84
N ASP A 34 -8.33 21.01 12.60
CA ASP A 34 -8.39 19.54 12.67
C ASP A 34 -7.52 18.91 11.56
N VAL A 35 -7.51 19.53 10.37
CA VAL A 35 -6.71 19.10 9.21
C VAL A 35 -5.22 19.30 9.46
N GLU A 36 -4.80 20.47 9.97
CA GLU A 36 -3.40 20.75 10.31
C GLU A 36 -2.85 19.78 11.37
N THR A 37 -3.66 19.47 12.38
CA THR A 37 -3.31 18.47 13.40
C THR A 37 -3.10 17.10 12.77
N ALA A 38 -4.01 16.68 11.88
CA ALA A 38 -3.89 15.40 11.19
C ALA A 38 -2.63 15.31 10.30
N TYR A 39 -2.24 16.41 9.63
CA TYR A 39 -0.99 16.44 8.86
C TYR A 39 0.23 16.27 9.74
N ALA A 40 0.30 16.98 10.87
CA ALA A 40 1.42 16.89 11.79
C ALA A 40 1.61 15.44 12.28
N ASP A 41 0.52 14.79 12.68
CA ASP A 41 0.54 13.40 13.15
C ASP A 41 0.97 12.42 12.04
N ILE A 42 0.40 12.56 10.84
CA ILE A 42 0.73 11.69 9.70
C ILE A 42 2.20 11.87 9.28
N ARG A 43 2.69 13.10 9.20
CA ARG A 43 4.10 13.39 8.84
C ARG A 43 5.06 12.82 9.88
N ALA A 44 4.76 12.97 11.17
CA ALA A 44 5.57 12.37 12.23
C ALA A 44 5.63 10.84 12.14
N LYS A 45 4.50 10.19 11.81
CA LYS A 45 4.48 8.74 11.56
C LYS A 45 5.28 8.34 10.33
N ILE A 46 5.13 9.07 9.23
CA ILE A 46 5.92 8.84 8.01
C ILE A 46 7.41 8.91 8.32
N ASP A 47 7.86 9.96 9.02
CA ASP A 47 9.27 10.13 9.37
C ASP A 47 9.78 8.98 10.26
N THR A 48 8.98 8.55 11.22
CA THR A 48 9.30 7.40 12.08
C THR A 48 9.47 6.12 11.26
N VAL A 49 8.57 5.85 10.33
CA VAL A 49 8.67 4.67 9.45
C VAL A 49 9.88 4.79 8.53
N ARG A 50 10.11 5.95 7.91
CA ARG A 50 11.27 6.19 7.04
C ARG A 50 12.60 5.97 7.75
N GLN A 51 12.71 6.35 9.03
CA GLN A 51 13.90 6.07 9.84
C GLN A 51 14.13 4.56 10.01
N LYS A 52 13.08 3.79 10.30
CA LYS A 52 13.18 2.32 10.40
C LYS A 52 13.54 1.68 9.06
N VAL A 53 12.92 2.14 7.98
CA VAL A 53 13.22 1.69 6.62
C VAL A 53 14.67 1.96 6.26
N ALA A 54 15.19 3.15 6.56
CA ALA A 54 16.59 3.52 6.30
C ALA A 54 17.61 2.70 7.12
N ALA A 55 17.19 2.12 8.24
CA ALA A 55 18.01 1.20 9.04
C ALA A 55 17.96 -0.26 8.53
N SER A 56 17.11 -0.54 7.53
CA SER A 56 16.98 -1.86 6.90
C SER A 56 17.53 -1.83 5.46
N ASN A 57 17.92 -3.00 4.95
CA ASN A 57 18.25 -3.20 3.54
C ASN A 57 17.18 -4.03 2.81
N GLU A 58 16.05 -4.28 3.46
CA GLU A 58 14.99 -5.16 2.96
C GLU A 58 14.20 -4.50 1.83
N LYS A 59 13.93 -5.29 0.79
CA LYS A 59 13.14 -4.86 -0.37
C LYS A 59 11.76 -5.48 -0.34
N ALA A 60 10.74 -4.69 -0.69
CA ALA A 60 9.36 -5.14 -0.68
C ALA A 60 8.77 -5.35 -2.08
N LEU A 61 7.91 -6.36 -2.21
CA LEU A 61 7.00 -6.51 -3.34
C LEU A 61 5.57 -6.31 -2.85
N ILE A 62 4.78 -5.53 -3.60
CA ILE A 62 3.36 -5.33 -3.34
C ILE A 62 2.57 -6.13 -4.38
N VAL A 63 1.63 -6.95 -3.92
CA VAL A 63 0.73 -7.69 -4.79
C VAL A 63 -0.73 -7.52 -4.40
N LEU A 64 -1.60 -7.45 -5.41
CA LEU A 64 -3.04 -7.63 -5.25
C LEU A 64 -3.39 -9.06 -5.60
N HIS A 65 -4.05 -9.76 -4.68
CA HIS A 65 -4.68 -11.04 -4.95
C HIS A 65 -6.14 -10.85 -5.38
N ASN A 66 -6.56 -11.57 -6.43
CA ASN A 66 -7.94 -11.55 -6.91
C ASN A 66 -8.30 -12.90 -7.55
N LYS A 67 -8.93 -13.77 -6.75
CA LYS A 67 -9.40 -15.12 -7.13
C LYS A 67 -8.31 -15.96 -7.80
N GLY A 68 -7.20 -16.18 -7.10
CA GLY A 68 -6.06 -16.98 -7.55
C GLY A 68 -5.13 -16.29 -8.54
N ARG A 69 -5.38 -15.01 -8.88
CA ARG A 69 -4.54 -14.20 -9.76
C ARG A 69 -3.82 -13.11 -8.98
N PHE A 70 -2.59 -12.82 -9.40
CA PHE A 70 -1.78 -11.75 -8.82
C PHE A 70 -1.53 -10.62 -9.82
N SER A 71 -1.57 -9.39 -9.32
CA SER A 71 -0.98 -8.23 -9.97
C SER A 71 0.08 -7.61 -9.07
N ALA A 72 1.24 -7.26 -9.61
CA ALA A 72 2.29 -6.54 -8.90
C ALA A 72 2.15 -5.03 -9.06
N TYR A 73 2.60 -4.30 -8.04
CA TYR A 73 2.53 -2.85 -7.95
C TYR A 73 3.87 -2.32 -7.43
N GLY A 74 4.29 -1.17 -7.98
CA GLY A 74 5.52 -0.48 -7.64
C GLY A 74 5.31 1.01 -7.36
N SER A 75 6.39 1.77 -7.40
CA SER A 75 6.41 3.22 -7.32
C SER A 75 5.46 3.87 -8.34
N GLY A 76 4.75 4.92 -7.93
CA GLY A 76 3.79 5.65 -8.76
C GLY A 76 2.48 4.90 -9.06
N SER A 77 2.31 3.68 -8.53
CA SER A 77 1.07 2.91 -8.68
C SER A 77 0.06 3.22 -7.57
N ARG A 78 -1.15 2.63 -7.63
CA ARG A 78 -2.20 2.82 -6.61
C ARG A 78 -1.82 2.40 -5.19
N PHE A 79 -0.77 1.58 -5.01
CA PHE A 79 -0.24 1.20 -3.70
C PHE A 79 1.18 1.75 -3.48
N GLY A 80 1.61 2.67 -4.35
CA GLY A 80 2.95 3.24 -4.38
C GLY A 80 3.34 3.99 -3.11
N ILE A 81 2.40 4.40 -2.26
CA ILE A 81 2.67 5.03 -0.95
C ILE A 81 3.73 4.26 -0.12
N ILE A 82 3.76 2.93 -0.20
CA ILE A 82 4.77 2.10 0.47
C ILE A 82 6.19 2.47 0.02
N HIS A 83 6.37 2.68 -1.29
CA HIS A 83 7.66 3.02 -1.89
C HIS A 83 7.90 4.53 -1.88
N ASP A 84 6.94 5.31 -2.37
CA ASP A 84 7.09 6.73 -2.67
C ASP A 84 7.09 7.60 -1.42
N VAL A 85 6.25 7.25 -0.44
CA VAL A 85 6.05 8.06 0.77
C VAL A 85 6.84 7.48 1.94
N LEU A 86 6.74 6.17 2.15
CA LEU A 86 7.41 5.49 3.27
C LEU A 86 8.84 5.07 2.94
N GLY A 87 9.26 5.17 1.68
CA GLY A 87 10.65 4.98 1.26
C GLY A 87 11.08 3.52 1.20
N VAL A 88 10.16 2.55 1.27
CA VAL A 88 10.50 1.13 1.22
C VAL A 88 11.06 0.79 -0.17
N PRO A 89 12.27 0.23 -0.29
CA PRO A 89 12.84 -0.12 -1.59
C PRO A 89 12.01 -1.16 -2.36
N GLU A 90 11.91 -1.01 -3.67
CA GLU A 90 11.23 -1.97 -4.55
C GLU A 90 12.06 -3.25 -4.72
N ALA A 91 11.43 -4.41 -4.53
CA ALA A 91 12.03 -5.70 -4.89
C ALA A 91 12.01 -5.94 -6.40
N ALA A 92 11.06 -5.32 -7.11
CA ALA A 92 10.93 -5.38 -8.57
C ALA A 92 10.67 -3.98 -9.13
N GLU A 93 11.65 -3.44 -9.85
CA GLU A 93 11.58 -2.12 -10.49
C GLU A 93 10.98 -2.20 -11.90
N GLY A 94 10.57 -1.06 -12.46
CA GLY A 94 10.10 -0.95 -13.84
C GLY A 94 8.70 -1.53 -14.09
N LEU A 95 7.93 -1.77 -13.03
CA LEU A 95 6.51 -2.09 -13.12
C LEU A 95 5.74 -0.90 -13.71
N GLY A 96 4.67 -1.19 -14.45
CA GLY A 96 3.78 -0.17 -14.98
C GLY A 96 2.89 0.42 -13.90
N THR A 97 2.48 1.67 -14.06
CA THR A 97 1.66 2.39 -13.07
C THR A 97 0.15 2.26 -13.31
N HIS A 98 -0.29 1.34 -14.18
CA HIS A 98 -1.70 1.12 -14.45
C HIS A 98 -2.48 0.74 -13.18
N ILE A 99 -3.73 1.21 -13.07
CA ILE A 99 -4.58 1.02 -11.87
C ILE A 99 -4.85 -0.47 -11.52
N HIS A 100 -4.67 -1.39 -12.47
CA HIS A 100 -4.83 -2.83 -12.28
C HIS A 100 -3.50 -3.58 -12.03
N GLY A 101 -2.38 -2.85 -11.99
CA GLY A 101 -1.04 -3.40 -11.82
C GLY A 101 -0.58 -4.26 -12.99
N ASN A 102 0.59 -4.87 -12.82
CA ASN A 102 1.16 -5.81 -13.78
C ASN A 102 0.73 -7.24 -13.44
N PRO A 103 0.01 -7.96 -14.32
CA PRO A 103 -0.28 -9.37 -14.08
C PRO A 103 1.01 -10.18 -13.90
N ILE A 104 1.08 -10.97 -12.84
CA ILE A 104 2.24 -11.80 -12.50
C ILE A 104 1.78 -13.20 -12.05
N SER A 105 2.74 -14.12 -11.94
CA SER A 105 2.54 -15.47 -11.42
C SER A 105 3.32 -15.68 -10.12
N SER A 106 3.09 -16.81 -9.44
CA SER A 106 3.87 -17.20 -8.25
C SER A 106 5.35 -17.44 -8.57
N GLU A 107 5.68 -17.86 -9.80
CA GLU A 107 7.06 -17.99 -10.29
C GLU A 107 7.76 -16.63 -10.33
N PHE A 108 7.04 -15.57 -10.72
CA PHE A 108 7.59 -14.21 -10.68
C PHE A 108 7.91 -13.81 -9.23
N ILE A 109 7.00 -14.05 -8.28
CA ILE A 109 7.24 -13.76 -6.85
C ILE A 109 8.47 -14.53 -6.34
N GLY A 110 8.56 -15.83 -6.66
CA GLY A 110 9.70 -16.66 -6.31
C GLY A 110 11.02 -16.19 -6.92
N LYS A 111 10.99 -15.73 -8.18
CA LYS A 111 12.17 -15.20 -8.89
C LYS A 111 12.63 -13.84 -8.36
N VAL A 112 11.69 -12.94 -8.07
CA VAL A 112 11.97 -11.64 -7.45
C VAL A 112 12.54 -11.83 -6.06
N ASN A 113 12.04 -12.83 -5.32
CA ASN A 113 12.49 -13.16 -3.98
C ASN A 113 12.51 -11.94 -3.03
N PRO A 114 11.36 -11.30 -2.77
CA PRO A 114 11.32 -10.12 -1.92
C PRO A 114 11.64 -10.48 -0.46
N ASP A 115 12.20 -9.53 0.28
CA ASP A 115 12.39 -9.66 1.74
C ASP A 115 11.09 -9.43 2.50
N ILE A 116 10.20 -8.59 1.94
CA ILE A 116 8.86 -8.29 2.47
C ILE A 116 7.82 -8.47 1.36
N LEU A 117 6.75 -9.21 1.62
CA LEU A 117 5.64 -9.37 0.67
C LEU A 117 4.37 -8.76 1.26
N PHE A 118 3.93 -7.66 0.69
CA PHE A 118 2.66 -7.02 1.03
C PHE A 118 1.55 -7.52 0.10
N ILE A 119 0.46 -8.02 0.68
CA ILE A 119 -0.65 -8.63 -0.07
C ILE A 119 -1.95 -7.92 0.27
N VAL A 120 -2.60 -7.35 -0.73
CA VAL A 120 -3.96 -6.81 -0.63
C VAL A 120 -4.94 -7.84 -1.23
N ASP A 121 -5.95 -8.27 -0.47
CA ASP A 121 -6.95 -9.23 -0.95
C ASP A 121 -8.21 -8.55 -1.49
N ARG A 122 -8.32 -8.45 -2.81
CA ARG A 122 -9.53 -7.89 -3.43
C ARG A 122 -10.74 -8.79 -3.21
N SER A 123 -10.54 -10.11 -3.21
CA SER A 123 -11.66 -11.06 -3.13
C SER A 123 -12.43 -10.93 -1.82
N ALA A 124 -11.73 -10.65 -0.71
CA ALA A 124 -12.32 -10.44 0.60
C ALA A 124 -13.36 -9.31 0.63
N VAL A 125 -13.13 -8.21 -0.09
CA VAL A 125 -14.00 -7.02 -0.04
C VAL A 125 -14.98 -6.90 -1.20
N VAL A 126 -14.71 -7.55 -2.34
CA VAL A 126 -15.60 -7.48 -3.51
C VAL A 126 -16.51 -8.70 -3.64
N ALA A 127 -16.04 -9.89 -3.26
CA ALA A 127 -16.78 -11.14 -3.42
C ALA A 127 -17.19 -11.78 -2.09
N ASN A 128 -16.80 -11.19 -0.96
CA ASN A 128 -16.89 -11.81 0.38
C ASN A 128 -16.28 -13.22 0.40
N ASP A 129 -15.22 -13.40 -0.40
CA ASP A 129 -14.53 -14.65 -0.63
C ASP A 129 -13.07 -14.42 -0.22
N ARG A 130 -12.76 -14.69 1.04
CA ARG A 130 -11.42 -14.44 1.59
C ARG A 130 -10.42 -15.40 0.97
N LEU A 131 -9.23 -14.89 0.65
CA LEU A 131 -8.14 -15.74 0.18
C LEU A 131 -7.84 -16.85 1.19
N ASP A 132 -7.50 -18.03 0.66
CA ASP A 132 -6.83 -19.07 1.43
C ASP A 132 -5.31 -18.78 1.38
N LYS A 133 -4.70 -18.60 2.56
CA LYS A 133 -3.26 -18.33 2.65
C LYS A 133 -2.44 -19.47 2.06
N SER A 134 -2.93 -20.71 2.14
CA SER A 134 -2.23 -21.87 1.59
C SER A 134 -2.12 -21.85 0.06
N GLU A 135 -3.06 -21.20 -0.63
CA GLU A 135 -3.01 -21.02 -2.09
C GLU A 135 -1.97 -19.98 -2.48
N VAL A 136 -1.87 -18.91 -1.68
CA VAL A 136 -0.89 -17.83 -1.87
C VAL A 136 0.52 -18.31 -1.50
N GLU A 137 0.67 -18.92 -0.32
CA GLU A 137 1.91 -19.46 0.24
C GLU A 137 2.24 -20.85 -0.34
N ASN A 138 2.15 -20.98 -1.67
CA ASN A 138 2.53 -22.19 -2.39
C ASN A 138 4.05 -22.42 -2.36
N GLN A 139 4.51 -23.56 -2.88
CA GLN A 139 5.92 -23.98 -2.83
C GLN A 139 6.91 -22.91 -3.33
N LEU A 140 6.53 -22.11 -4.34
CA LEU A 140 7.39 -21.07 -4.91
C LEU A 140 7.50 -19.88 -3.94
N VAL A 141 6.39 -19.43 -3.37
CA VAL A 141 6.39 -18.36 -2.37
C VAL A 141 7.11 -18.79 -1.09
N ARG A 142 6.99 -20.07 -0.69
CA ARG A 142 7.71 -20.61 0.48
C ARG A 142 9.24 -20.57 0.35
N GLN A 143 9.76 -20.47 -0.87
CA GLN A 143 11.19 -20.33 -1.11
C GLN A 143 11.71 -18.90 -0.92
N THR A 144 10.81 -17.91 -0.83
CA THR A 144 11.19 -16.50 -0.71
C THR A 144 11.74 -16.13 0.67
N ASN A 145 12.53 -15.06 0.74
CA ASN A 145 12.98 -14.45 1.99
C ASN A 145 11.79 -14.02 2.84
N ALA A 146 10.78 -13.38 2.23
CA ALA A 146 9.55 -12.96 2.90
C ALA A 146 8.88 -14.12 3.65
N TYR A 147 8.69 -15.28 3.02
CA TYR A 147 8.09 -16.43 3.71
C TYR A 147 8.98 -16.97 4.84
N LYS A 148 10.27 -17.20 4.53
CA LYS A 148 11.22 -17.79 5.49
C LYS A 148 11.40 -16.94 6.75
N ASN A 149 11.30 -15.63 6.61
CA ASN A 149 11.47 -14.68 7.71
C ASN A 149 10.14 -14.22 8.33
N GLY A 150 9.01 -14.81 7.93
CA GLY A 150 7.68 -14.45 8.46
C GLY A 150 7.23 -13.04 8.08
N LYS A 151 7.74 -12.48 6.98
CA LYS A 151 7.49 -11.13 6.48
C LYS A 151 6.50 -11.10 5.30
N ILE A 152 5.45 -11.91 5.40
CA ILE A 152 4.28 -11.79 4.53
C ILE A 152 3.19 -11.06 5.30
N PHE A 153 2.83 -9.87 4.82
CA PHE A 153 1.85 -8.99 5.45
C PHE A 153 0.59 -8.95 4.59
N TYR A 154 -0.48 -9.55 5.12
CA TYR A 154 -1.82 -9.47 4.54
C TYR A 154 -2.48 -8.20 5.03
N LEU A 155 -2.43 -7.17 4.19
CA LEU A 155 -2.89 -5.81 4.48
C LEU A 155 -4.42 -5.74 4.54
N ASN A 156 -4.97 -4.80 5.31
CA ASN A 156 -6.43 -4.64 5.43
C ASN A 156 -7.05 -4.16 4.10
N PRO A 157 -7.82 -5.01 3.40
CA PRO A 157 -8.33 -4.66 2.08
C PRO A 157 -9.39 -3.54 2.11
N GLU A 158 -10.05 -3.27 3.23
CA GLU A 158 -10.96 -2.12 3.34
C GLU A 158 -10.17 -0.80 3.27
N MET A 159 -9.03 -0.73 3.95
CA MET A 159 -8.16 0.46 3.94
C MET A 159 -7.44 0.61 2.61
N TRP A 160 -6.87 -0.47 2.10
CA TRP A 160 -6.01 -0.44 0.92
C TRP A 160 -6.77 -0.47 -0.41
N TYR A 161 -7.88 -1.23 -0.52
CA TYR A 161 -8.58 -1.40 -1.78
C TYR A 161 -9.81 -0.49 -1.95
N LEU A 162 -10.58 -0.26 -0.87
CA LEU A 162 -11.83 0.53 -0.92
C LEU A 162 -11.64 1.99 -0.52
N ALA A 163 -10.76 2.28 0.43
CA ALA A 163 -10.51 3.63 0.94
C ALA A 163 -9.21 4.23 0.37
N GLY A 164 -8.26 4.59 1.25
CA GLY A 164 -6.90 4.99 0.87
C GLY A 164 -6.65 6.50 0.75
N GLY A 165 -7.68 7.35 0.92
CA GLY A 165 -7.57 8.80 0.73
C GLY A 165 -7.98 9.66 1.92
N GLY A 166 -8.36 9.06 3.06
CA GLY A 166 -8.78 9.78 4.27
C GLY A 166 -7.81 9.63 5.43
N ILE A 167 -7.91 10.52 6.43
CA ILE A 167 -7.03 10.55 7.62
C ILE A 167 -6.94 9.19 8.31
N THR A 168 -8.09 8.54 8.57
CA THR A 168 -8.15 7.23 9.23
C THR A 168 -7.48 6.13 8.39
N SER A 169 -7.79 6.07 7.09
CA SER A 169 -7.22 5.03 6.22
C SER A 169 -5.72 5.20 6.04
N VAL A 170 -5.24 6.44 5.84
CA VAL A 170 -3.81 6.71 5.66
C VAL A 170 -3.03 6.37 6.93
N ASN A 171 -3.54 6.73 8.11
CA ASN A 171 -2.93 6.32 9.38
C ASN A 171 -2.82 4.79 9.49
N ALA A 172 -3.90 4.06 9.22
CA ALA A 172 -3.89 2.60 9.30
C ALA A 172 -2.91 1.97 8.30
N MET A 173 -2.82 2.50 7.08
CA MET A 173 -1.87 2.03 6.06
C MET A 173 -0.42 2.23 6.50
N ILE A 174 -0.09 3.40 7.08
CA ILE A 174 1.25 3.67 7.62
C ILE A 174 1.57 2.71 8.77
N ASP A 175 0.63 2.51 9.69
CA ASP A 175 0.79 1.63 10.85
C ASP A 175 0.97 0.15 10.44
N GLU A 176 0.32 -0.32 9.37
CA GLU A 176 0.52 -1.67 8.83
C GLU A 176 1.90 -1.86 8.20
N VAL A 177 2.40 -0.87 7.44
CA VAL A 177 3.75 -0.92 6.87
C VAL A 177 4.82 -0.84 7.97
N ALA A 178 4.57 -0.05 9.01
CA ALA A 178 5.45 0.08 10.17
C ALA A 178 5.67 -1.25 10.93
N GLN A 179 4.77 -2.23 10.79
CA GLN A 179 4.93 -3.56 11.43
C GLN A 179 5.97 -4.43 10.72
N ALA A 180 6.36 -4.09 9.50
CA ALA A 180 7.39 -4.82 8.77
C ALA A 180 8.84 -4.48 9.20
N PHE A 181 9.01 -3.39 9.96
CA PHE A 181 10.28 -2.82 10.38
C PHE A 181 10.34 -2.51 11.88
#